data_AF-A0A1W9SS24-F1
#
_entry.id   AF-A0A1W9SS24-F1
#
_cell.length_a   1.000
_cell.length_b   1.000
_cell.length_c   1.000
_cell.angle_alpha   90.00
_cell.angle_beta   90.00
_cell.angle_gamma   90.00
#
_symmetry.space_group_name_H-M   'P 1'
#
loop_
_entity.id
_entity.type
_entity.pdbx_description
1 polymer ?
#
loop_
_entity_poly.entity_id
_entity_poly.type
_entity_poly.pdbx_seq_one_letter_code
_entity_poly.pdbx_strand_id
1 'polypeptide(L)'
;MPFDWKKEFPHVFYTTKKKVAKEENEVNPDYLKLIKNGTKEAKKKAEKAAKLSKEAVEISQKVYEYVEKLELVQETETSYELFKSGFDVVIGNPPYIKEYTNRQAFAGLHAHYCYQGKMDLWYFFGCLALEIIKKEDGLIGYIAPNNWITNSGASKFRNQFLQKGKLTEFIDFGNFKVFDSAGIQTMIYIMKRTGNNENYDFSYSKVLDSKINHETNQLFLEKINDQRFTYFKTTIEKEIYLNKTINFINAEVGDIIDKIKGKQNFELDKKEVAQGIVPPQDFLNKKNKEILGDDFKVGNGIFNLDNEEFINLNLTLKEKELIKPFFTTNELGRFYGISKNNLWVIYTNSSFKKAEKIESYPNIKSHLDKYKKIITSDNKPYGLHRARDEKFFIGEKIMSVRKCAVPTFTFTDFDCYVSQTYFSIKTERINQKYLTGLLNSKLIAFWLKYKGKMQGDNYQIDKEPLLNLPIIEPNTKKQTEIAELVSKIIENKQKIIDYSELL
;
A
#
# COMPACT_ATOMS: atom_id res chain seq x y z
N MET A 1 -16.47 -37.98 -34.59
CA MET A 1 -16.50 -36.86 -35.56
C MET A 1 -15.67 -35.72 -34.98
N PRO A 2 -14.93 -34.94 -35.78
CA PRO A 2 -14.24 -33.76 -35.27
C PRO A 2 -15.26 -32.70 -34.84
N PHE A 3 -14.89 -31.93 -33.82
CA PHE A 3 -15.73 -30.87 -33.26
C PHE A 3 -15.87 -29.70 -34.25
N ASP A 4 -17.10 -29.36 -34.63
CA ASP A 4 -17.40 -28.30 -35.59
C ASP A 4 -17.58 -26.94 -34.90
N TRP A 5 -16.45 -26.23 -34.77
CA TRP A 5 -16.37 -24.92 -34.14
C TRP A 5 -17.27 -23.85 -34.77
N LYS A 6 -17.56 -23.97 -36.07
CA LYS A 6 -18.42 -23.00 -36.77
C LYS A 6 -19.89 -23.19 -36.40
N LYS A 7 -20.28 -24.43 -36.10
CA LYS A 7 -21.64 -24.77 -35.67
C LYS A 7 -21.89 -24.36 -34.23
N GLU A 8 -20.93 -24.56 -33.33
CA GLU A 8 -21.11 -24.30 -31.90
C GLU A 8 -20.88 -22.83 -31.48
N PHE A 9 -20.07 -22.06 -32.23
CA PHE A 9 -19.79 -20.66 -31.92
C PHE A 9 -20.03 -19.70 -33.10
N PRO A 10 -21.26 -19.64 -33.64
CA PRO A 10 -21.53 -18.90 -34.87
C PRO A 10 -21.27 -17.38 -34.76
N HIS A 11 -21.39 -16.82 -33.55
CA HIS A 11 -21.13 -15.41 -33.25
C HIS A 11 -19.63 -15.02 -33.28
N VAL A 12 -18.72 -15.99 -33.18
CA VAL A 12 -17.26 -15.78 -33.25
C VAL A 12 -16.80 -15.72 -34.72
N PHE A 13 -17.50 -16.41 -35.61
CA PHE A 13 -17.05 -16.61 -37.00
C PHE A 13 -17.85 -15.83 -38.05
N TYR A 14 -19.02 -15.27 -37.70
CA TYR A 14 -19.77 -14.38 -38.58
C TYR A 14 -19.78 -12.94 -38.05
N THR A 15 -18.92 -12.10 -38.62
CA THR A 15 -18.96 -10.65 -38.46
C THR A 15 -19.66 -10.01 -39.66
N THR A 16 -20.90 -9.56 -39.49
CA THR A 16 -21.47 -8.53 -40.38
C THR A 16 -20.96 -7.16 -39.95
N LYS A 17 -20.20 -6.55 -40.86
CA LYS A 17 -19.48 -5.27 -40.72
C LYS A 17 -20.41 -4.04 -40.78
N LYS A 18 -20.16 -3.10 -39.84
CA LYS A 18 -20.28 -1.61 -39.88
C LYS A 18 -21.72 -1.01 -39.92
N LYS A 19 -22.09 0.05 -39.18
CA LYS A 19 -21.39 1.31 -38.78
C LYS A 19 -21.89 1.91 -37.44
N VAL A 20 -20.92 2.25 -36.59
CA VAL A 20 -20.68 3.52 -35.85
C VAL A 20 -21.63 4.02 -34.72
N ALA A 21 -21.02 4.10 -33.52
CA ALA A 21 -21.20 5.00 -32.36
C ALA A 21 -22.45 4.83 -31.46
N LYS A 22 -22.39 4.91 -30.12
CA LYS A 22 -21.50 5.61 -29.19
C LYS A 22 -21.28 4.80 -27.90
N GLU A 23 -20.11 5.06 -27.31
CA GLU A 23 -19.76 4.85 -25.90
C GLU A 23 -20.84 5.37 -24.93
N GLU A 24 -21.04 4.68 -23.79
CA GLU A 24 -20.69 5.19 -22.46
C GLU A 24 -21.36 4.37 -21.35
N ASN A 25 -20.54 3.98 -20.37
CA ASN A 25 -20.98 3.72 -19.01
C ASN A 25 -21.61 5.00 -18.45
N GLU A 26 -22.92 5.18 -18.58
CA GLU A 26 -23.63 6.15 -17.75
C GLU A 26 -24.01 5.48 -16.42
N VAL A 27 -23.19 5.77 -15.40
CA VAL A 27 -23.62 6.22 -14.07
C VAL A 27 -25.05 5.82 -13.74
N ASN A 28 -25.24 4.91 -12.76
CA ASN A 28 -26.52 4.72 -12.10
C ASN A 28 -27.05 6.10 -11.67
N PRO A 29 -28.02 6.70 -12.39
CA PRO A 29 -28.47 8.03 -12.07
C PRO A 29 -29.18 7.91 -10.74
N ASP A 30 -28.88 8.81 -9.82
CA ASP A 30 -29.66 8.98 -8.60
C ASP A 30 -31.09 9.42 -9.00
N TYR A 31 -31.95 8.44 -9.33
CA TYR A 31 -33.30 8.66 -9.83
C TYR A 31 -34.14 9.47 -8.82
N LEU A 32 -33.79 9.40 -7.53
CA LEU A 32 -34.40 10.21 -6.47
C LEU A 32 -34.09 11.71 -6.62
N LYS A 33 -32.98 12.06 -7.25
CA LYS A 33 -32.60 13.45 -7.56
C LYS A 33 -33.38 14.03 -8.75
N LEU A 34 -33.68 13.20 -9.76
CA LEU A 34 -34.51 13.59 -10.92
C LEU A 34 -36.00 13.74 -10.57
N ILE A 35 -36.51 12.98 -9.59
CA ILE A 35 -37.89 13.08 -9.11
C ILE A 35 -38.18 14.44 -8.46
N LYS A 36 -37.16 15.13 -7.92
CA LYS A 36 -37.33 16.45 -7.30
C LYS A 36 -37.46 17.61 -8.30
N ASN A 37 -37.00 17.47 -9.55
CA ASN A 37 -36.84 18.60 -10.48
C ASN A 37 -37.44 18.42 -11.89
N GLY A 38 -38.36 17.47 -12.15
CA GLY A 38 -38.82 17.17 -13.52
C GLY A 38 -40.33 16.93 -13.70
N THR A 39 -40.83 17.29 -14.88
CA THR A 39 -42.23 17.28 -15.34
C THR A 39 -42.97 15.93 -15.20
N LYS A 40 -44.31 15.97 -15.24
CA LYS A 40 -45.24 14.82 -15.06
C LYS A 40 -44.90 13.60 -15.93
N GLU A 41 -44.31 13.81 -17.11
CA GLU A 41 -43.87 12.75 -18.02
C GLU A 41 -42.58 12.05 -17.57
N ALA A 42 -41.62 12.80 -17.01
CA ALA A 42 -40.39 12.25 -16.45
C ALA A 42 -40.68 11.36 -15.24
N LYS A 43 -41.63 11.77 -14.38
CA LYS A 43 -42.08 10.97 -13.23
C LYS A 43 -42.71 9.64 -13.67
N LYS A 44 -43.53 9.66 -14.73
CA LYS A 44 -44.18 8.45 -15.29
C LYS A 44 -43.17 7.49 -15.94
N LYS A 45 -42.13 8.01 -16.61
CA LYS A 45 -41.02 7.20 -17.15
C LYS A 45 -40.17 6.59 -16.03
N ALA A 46 -39.89 7.35 -14.96
CA ALA A 46 -39.15 6.86 -13.80
C ALA A 46 -39.90 5.76 -13.04
N GLU A 47 -41.21 5.90 -12.83
CA GLU A 47 -42.06 4.88 -12.20
C GLU A 47 -42.10 3.59 -13.02
N LYS A 48 -42.20 3.70 -14.36
CA LYS A 48 -42.14 2.53 -15.25
C LYS A 48 -40.78 1.84 -15.23
N ALA A 49 -39.68 2.61 -15.21
CA ALA A 49 -38.33 2.07 -15.10
C ALA A 49 -38.08 1.37 -13.76
N ALA A 50 -38.58 1.93 -12.65
CA ALA A 50 -38.49 1.32 -11.33
C ALA A 50 -39.26 -0.01 -11.27
N LYS A 51 -40.43 -0.10 -11.91
CA LYS A 51 -41.21 -1.34 -11.99
C LYS A 51 -40.48 -2.43 -12.77
N LEU A 52 -39.92 -2.09 -13.93
CA LEU A 52 -39.14 -3.03 -14.76
C LEU A 52 -37.86 -3.50 -14.06
N SER A 53 -37.19 -2.62 -13.31
CA SER A 53 -36.02 -2.99 -12.51
C SER A 53 -36.37 -3.99 -11.41
N LYS A 54 -37.53 -3.83 -10.76
CA LYS A 54 -38.01 -4.77 -9.74
C LYS A 54 -38.38 -6.13 -10.32
N GLU A 55 -39.06 -6.15 -11.47
CA GLU A 55 -39.35 -7.38 -12.22
C GLU A 55 -38.07 -8.11 -12.67
N ALA A 56 -37.03 -7.37 -13.10
CA ALA A 56 -35.75 -7.98 -13.50
C ALA A 56 -35.04 -8.68 -12.34
N VAL A 57 -35.09 -8.11 -11.12
CA VAL A 57 -34.52 -8.73 -9.91
C VAL A 57 -35.30 -9.99 -9.51
N GLU A 58 -36.63 -9.95 -9.54
CA GLU A 58 -37.46 -11.15 -9.26
C GLU A 58 -37.22 -12.26 -10.29
N ILE A 59 -37.05 -11.90 -11.57
CA ILE A 59 -36.70 -12.85 -12.63
C ILE A 59 -35.31 -13.44 -12.40
N SER A 60 -34.30 -12.63 -12.06
CA SER A 60 -32.96 -13.16 -11.79
C SER A 60 -32.95 -14.11 -10.60
N GLN A 61 -33.74 -13.80 -9.57
CA GLN A 61 -33.85 -14.64 -8.37
C GLN A 61 -34.54 -15.98 -8.69
N LYS A 62 -35.59 -15.97 -9.51
CA LYS A 62 -36.18 -17.21 -10.06
C LYS A 62 -35.21 -17.98 -10.94
N VAL A 63 -34.38 -17.30 -11.74
CA VAL A 63 -33.33 -17.95 -12.55
C VAL A 63 -32.33 -18.65 -11.63
N TYR A 64 -31.88 -18.01 -10.54
CA TYR A 64 -31.00 -18.66 -9.56
C TYR A 64 -31.66 -19.87 -8.89
N GLU A 65 -32.93 -19.76 -8.48
CA GLU A 65 -33.69 -20.88 -7.91
C GLU A 65 -33.90 -22.02 -8.92
N TYR A 66 -34.10 -21.70 -10.21
CA TYR A 66 -34.21 -22.71 -11.27
C TYR A 66 -32.86 -23.35 -11.57
N VAL A 67 -31.77 -22.59 -11.54
CA VAL A 67 -30.40 -23.10 -11.71
C VAL A 67 -30.01 -24.01 -10.55
N GLU A 68 -30.30 -23.64 -9.29
CA GLU A 68 -30.12 -24.52 -8.12
C GLU A 68 -30.95 -25.81 -8.24
N LYS A 69 -32.16 -25.75 -8.82
CA LYS A 69 -32.98 -26.95 -9.10
C LYS A 69 -32.48 -27.76 -10.29
N LEU A 70 -31.67 -27.18 -11.17
CA LEU A 70 -31.00 -27.88 -12.28
C LEU A 70 -29.70 -28.57 -11.82
N GLU A 71 -29.16 -28.25 -10.63
CA GLU A 71 -28.01 -28.91 -10.00
C GLU A 71 -28.32 -30.32 -9.40
N LEU A 72 -29.15 -31.10 -10.10
CA LEU A 72 -29.14 -32.57 -9.98
C LEU A 72 -28.53 -33.22 -11.24
N VAL A 73 -27.65 -32.52 -11.93
CA VAL A 73 -26.56 -33.19 -12.63
C VAL A 73 -25.50 -33.43 -11.57
N GLN A 74 -25.54 -34.61 -10.95
CA GLN A 74 -24.38 -35.12 -10.23
C GLN A 74 -23.19 -34.95 -11.17
N GLU A 75 -22.21 -34.14 -10.79
CA GLU A 75 -20.85 -34.39 -11.25
C GLU A 75 -20.67 -35.89 -11.02
N THR A 76 -20.56 -36.66 -12.10
CA THR A 76 -19.96 -37.98 -11.99
C THR A 76 -18.72 -37.75 -11.15
N GLU A 77 -18.60 -38.49 -10.04
CA GLU A 77 -17.39 -38.58 -9.24
C GLU A 77 -16.26 -38.97 -10.19
N THR A 78 -15.80 -37.98 -10.92
CA THR A 78 -14.58 -38.04 -11.68
C THR A 78 -13.62 -37.79 -10.56
N SER A 79 -13.28 -38.86 -9.85
CA SER A 79 -12.06 -38.91 -9.10
C SER A 79 -11.00 -38.51 -10.12
N TYR A 80 -10.64 -37.23 -10.14
CA TYR A 80 -9.32 -36.84 -10.57
C TYR A 80 -8.42 -37.59 -9.60
N GLU A 81 -8.08 -38.84 -9.94
CA GLU A 81 -6.83 -39.40 -9.48
C GLU A 81 -5.84 -38.29 -9.77
N LEU A 82 -5.38 -37.60 -8.72
CA LEU A 82 -4.30 -36.64 -8.82
C LEU A 82 -3.25 -37.37 -9.64
N PHE A 83 -3.12 -37.00 -10.91
CA PHE A 83 -2.25 -37.68 -11.85
C PHE A 83 -0.91 -37.78 -11.10
N LYS A 84 -0.46 -39.00 -10.80
CA LYS A 84 0.81 -39.20 -10.07
C LYS A 84 1.98 -38.46 -10.74
N SER A 85 1.80 -38.13 -12.03
CA SER A 85 2.72 -37.35 -12.85
C SER A 85 2.59 -35.83 -12.76
N GLY A 86 1.45 -35.25 -12.34
CA GLY A 86 1.17 -33.80 -12.33
C GLY A 86 0.67 -33.23 -13.67
N PHE A 87 0.34 -31.94 -13.73
CA PHE A 87 -0.07 -31.22 -14.96
C PHE A 87 1.12 -30.67 -15.74
N ASP A 88 1.12 -30.78 -17.07
CA ASP A 88 2.15 -30.18 -17.94
C ASP A 88 2.13 -28.65 -17.89
N VAL A 89 0.94 -28.08 -17.80
CA VAL A 89 0.72 -26.64 -17.80
C VAL A 89 -0.38 -26.28 -16.81
N VAL A 90 -0.11 -25.27 -15.97
CA VAL A 90 -1.11 -24.63 -15.10
C VAL A 90 -1.14 -23.15 -15.45
N ILE A 91 -2.23 -22.67 -16.05
CA ILE A 91 -2.41 -21.26 -16.42
C ILE A 91 -3.61 -20.71 -15.67
N GLY A 92 -3.53 -19.45 -15.24
CA GLY A 92 -4.64 -18.85 -14.51
C GLY A 92 -4.55 -17.34 -14.29
N ASN A 93 -5.72 -16.76 -14.03
CA ASN A 93 -5.90 -15.42 -13.47
C ASN A 93 -6.65 -15.59 -12.14
N PRO A 94 -5.96 -15.92 -11.04
CA PRO A 94 -6.60 -16.25 -9.77
C PRO A 94 -7.33 -15.04 -9.15
N PRO A 95 -8.26 -15.25 -8.19
CA PRO A 95 -9.02 -14.15 -7.57
C PRO A 95 -8.16 -13.25 -6.65
N TYR A 96 -8.24 -11.93 -6.83
CA TYR A 96 -7.45 -10.94 -6.07
C TYR A 96 -8.20 -10.38 -4.86
N ILE A 97 -8.38 -11.21 -3.84
CA ILE A 97 -9.10 -10.83 -2.60
C ILE A 97 -8.10 -10.64 -1.46
N LYS A 98 -8.12 -9.49 -0.79
CA LYS A 98 -7.29 -9.24 0.40
C LYS A 98 -8.03 -9.65 1.66
N GLU A 99 -7.34 -10.29 2.59
CA GLU A 99 -7.96 -10.80 3.82
C GLU A 99 -8.66 -9.70 4.64
N TYR A 100 -8.05 -8.52 4.73
CA TYR A 100 -8.64 -7.40 5.47
C TYR A 100 -9.84 -6.76 4.76
N THR A 101 -10.04 -7.02 3.47
CA THR A 101 -11.23 -6.56 2.72
C THR A 101 -12.38 -7.57 2.78
N ASN A 102 -12.06 -8.86 2.81
CA ASN A 102 -13.06 -9.93 2.95
C ASN A 102 -12.45 -11.11 3.72
N ARG A 103 -12.70 -11.18 5.03
CA ARG A 103 -12.21 -12.27 5.90
C ARG A 103 -12.92 -13.59 5.67
N GLN A 104 -14.19 -13.56 5.25
CA GLN A 104 -14.98 -14.77 5.04
C GLN A 104 -14.43 -15.62 3.89
N ALA A 105 -13.86 -14.98 2.86
CA ALA A 105 -13.15 -15.68 1.78
C ALA A 105 -11.96 -16.54 2.25
N PHE A 106 -11.53 -16.39 3.51
CA PHE A 106 -10.42 -17.14 4.12
C PHE A 106 -10.89 -18.13 5.20
N ALA A 107 -12.20 -18.29 5.40
CA ALA A 107 -12.75 -19.25 6.35
C ALA A 107 -12.23 -20.67 6.05
N GLY A 108 -11.74 -21.37 7.07
CA GLY A 108 -11.14 -22.72 6.92
C GLY A 108 -9.69 -22.76 6.42
N LEU A 109 -9.14 -21.66 5.88
CA LEU A 109 -7.80 -21.65 5.28
C LEU A 109 -6.66 -21.30 6.25
N HIS A 110 -6.97 -20.93 7.50
CA HIS A 110 -6.00 -20.40 8.46
C HIS A 110 -4.95 -21.43 8.91
N ALA A 111 -5.27 -22.72 8.85
CA ALA A 111 -4.35 -23.81 9.19
C ALA A 111 -3.45 -24.23 8.01
N HIS A 112 -3.72 -23.74 6.79
CA HIS A 112 -2.98 -24.13 5.61
C HIS A 112 -1.53 -23.62 5.67
N TYR A 113 -0.54 -24.42 5.25
CA TYR A 113 0.89 -24.08 5.37
C TYR A 113 1.27 -22.76 4.67
N CYS A 114 0.57 -22.42 3.59
CA CYS A 114 0.76 -21.19 2.83
C CYS A 114 0.10 -19.95 3.47
N TYR A 115 -0.75 -20.11 4.50
CA TYR A 115 -1.47 -19.00 5.12
C TYR A 115 -0.55 -18.05 5.88
N GLN A 116 -0.69 -16.75 5.62
CA GLN A 116 -0.03 -15.67 6.36
C GLN A 116 -1.02 -14.53 6.58
N GLY A 117 -1.01 -13.92 7.78
CA GLY A 117 -1.95 -12.84 8.08
C GLY A 117 -1.78 -11.64 7.14
N LYS A 118 -2.89 -11.01 6.75
CA LYS A 118 -2.99 -9.90 5.79
C LYS A 118 -2.52 -10.26 4.38
N MET A 119 -2.70 -11.52 3.97
CA MET A 119 -2.36 -12.00 2.64
C MET A 119 -3.42 -11.67 1.58
N ASP A 120 -3.07 -11.98 0.33
CA ASP A 120 -3.99 -12.00 -0.81
C ASP A 120 -4.35 -13.47 -1.09
N LEU A 121 -5.61 -13.74 -1.40
CA LEU A 121 -6.16 -15.10 -1.55
C LEU A 121 -5.43 -15.91 -2.63
N TRP A 122 -5.03 -15.24 -3.72
CA TRP A 122 -4.35 -15.90 -4.84
C TRP A 122 -3.04 -16.59 -4.46
N TYR A 123 -2.39 -16.23 -3.35
CA TYR A 123 -1.18 -16.93 -2.91
C TYR A 123 -1.43 -18.43 -2.63
N PHE A 124 -2.65 -18.81 -2.21
CA PHE A 124 -3.03 -20.22 -2.09
C PHE A 124 -3.02 -20.93 -3.44
N PHE A 125 -3.49 -20.28 -4.50
CA PHE A 125 -3.47 -20.81 -5.86
C PHE A 125 -2.03 -20.96 -6.38
N GLY A 126 -1.13 -20.04 -6.01
CA GLY A 126 0.30 -20.16 -6.32
C GLY A 126 0.96 -21.34 -5.61
N CYS A 127 0.66 -21.52 -4.31
CA CYS A 127 1.11 -22.69 -3.56
C CYS A 127 0.54 -24.00 -4.12
N LEU A 128 -0.75 -24.04 -4.46
CA LEU A 128 -1.39 -25.21 -5.07
C LEU A 128 -0.78 -25.55 -6.43
N ALA A 129 -0.55 -24.55 -7.29
CA ALA A 129 0.07 -24.75 -8.60
C ALA A 129 1.43 -25.44 -8.49
N LEU A 130 2.24 -25.06 -7.50
CA LEU A 130 3.52 -25.71 -7.21
C LEU A 130 3.37 -27.16 -6.75
N GLU A 131 2.24 -27.57 -6.17
CA GLU A 131 2.02 -28.96 -5.77
C GLU A 131 1.53 -29.83 -6.92
N ILE A 132 0.69 -29.31 -7.80
CA ILE A 132 0.00 -30.09 -8.85
C ILE A 132 0.75 -30.13 -10.19
N ILE A 133 1.72 -29.23 -10.43
CA ILE A 133 2.50 -29.20 -11.67
C ILE A 133 3.49 -30.37 -11.77
N LYS A 134 3.74 -30.89 -12.99
CA LYS A 134 4.85 -31.84 -13.23
C LYS A 134 6.18 -31.20 -12.82
N LYS A 135 6.99 -31.93 -12.04
CA LYS A 135 8.32 -31.48 -11.62
C LYS A 135 9.28 -31.48 -12.82
N GLU A 136 10.18 -30.51 -12.87
CA GLU A 136 11.20 -30.25 -13.92
C GLU A 136 10.65 -29.79 -15.29
N ASP A 137 9.56 -30.41 -15.76
CA ASP A 137 9.05 -30.19 -17.12
C ASP A 137 7.85 -29.22 -17.18
N GLY A 138 7.01 -29.20 -16.15
CA GLY A 138 5.76 -28.46 -16.19
C GLY A 138 5.91 -26.95 -15.97
N LEU A 139 5.01 -26.18 -16.58
CA LEU A 139 5.00 -24.70 -16.55
C LEU A 139 3.77 -24.14 -15.84
N ILE A 140 3.98 -23.20 -14.93
CA ILE A 140 2.95 -22.41 -14.27
C ILE A 140 2.99 -21.00 -14.85
N GLY A 141 1.89 -20.53 -15.42
CA GLY A 141 1.76 -19.18 -16.00
C GLY A 141 0.60 -18.39 -15.41
N TYR A 142 0.86 -17.44 -14.51
CA TYR A 142 -0.20 -16.68 -13.85
C TYR A 142 -0.14 -15.18 -14.16
N ILE A 143 -1.33 -14.60 -14.40
CA ILE A 143 -1.55 -13.16 -14.29
C ILE A 143 -1.93 -12.88 -12.83
N ALA A 144 -1.10 -12.16 -12.07
CA ALA A 144 -1.41 -11.85 -10.67
C ALA A 144 -0.83 -10.49 -10.22
N PRO A 145 -1.23 -9.96 -9.05
CA PRO A 145 -0.64 -8.76 -8.49
C PRO A 145 0.88 -8.88 -8.35
N ASN A 146 1.62 -7.88 -8.82
CA ASN A 146 3.09 -7.92 -8.85
C ASN A 146 3.75 -7.81 -7.46
N ASN A 147 3.01 -7.36 -6.45
CA ASN A 147 3.57 -7.01 -5.13
C ASN A 147 3.91 -8.22 -4.24
N TRP A 148 3.64 -9.47 -4.64
CA TRP A 148 3.93 -10.65 -3.82
C TRP A 148 5.43 -10.80 -3.50
N ILE A 149 6.31 -10.28 -4.36
CA ILE A 149 7.77 -10.27 -4.14
C ILE A 149 8.18 -9.36 -2.95
N THR A 150 7.36 -8.36 -2.58
CA THR A 150 7.66 -7.41 -1.48
C THR A 150 6.63 -7.36 -0.35
N ASN A 151 5.44 -7.94 -0.52
CA ASN A 151 4.35 -7.87 0.46
C ASN A 151 4.60 -8.80 1.66
N SER A 152 4.57 -8.29 2.90
CA SER A 152 4.73 -9.13 4.09
C SER A 152 3.70 -10.27 4.18
N GLY A 153 2.48 -10.05 3.69
CA GLY A 153 1.43 -11.09 3.62
C GLY A 153 1.75 -12.24 2.67
N ALA A 154 2.73 -12.08 1.77
CA ALA A 154 3.15 -13.12 0.84
C ALA A 154 4.39 -13.90 1.31
N SER A 155 4.88 -13.67 2.54
CA SER A 155 6.17 -14.23 2.99
C SER A 155 6.24 -15.75 2.90
N LYS A 156 5.17 -16.46 3.28
CA LYS A 156 5.12 -17.92 3.18
C LYS A 156 5.08 -18.39 1.72
N PHE A 157 4.27 -17.78 0.87
CA PHE A 157 4.23 -18.09 -0.56
C PHE A 157 5.58 -17.83 -1.23
N ARG A 158 6.22 -16.68 -0.97
CA ARG A 158 7.59 -16.40 -1.45
C ARG A 158 8.59 -17.47 -1.05
N ASN A 159 8.56 -17.91 0.21
CA ASN A 159 9.46 -18.97 0.66
C ASN A 159 9.13 -20.31 -0.01
N GLN A 160 7.86 -20.66 -0.23
CA GLN A 160 7.49 -21.86 -0.98
C GLN A 160 8.00 -21.80 -2.42
N PHE A 161 7.86 -20.63 -3.06
CA PHE A 161 8.46 -20.35 -4.36
C PHE A 161 9.98 -20.55 -4.34
N LEU A 162 10.72 -19.91 -3.42
CA LEU A 162 12.18 -20.06 -3.34
C LEU A 162 12.63 -21.50 -3.07
N GLN A 163 11.80 -22.30 -2.38
CA GLN A 163 12.12 -23.69 -2.05
C GLN A 163 11.81 -24.67 -3.18
N LYS A 164 10.73 -24.46 -3.94
CA LYS A 164 10.21 -25.44 -4.91
C LYS A 164 10.18 -24.94 -6.35
N GLY A 165 10.22 -23.63 -6.57
CA GLY A 165 9.96 -22.99 -7.84
C GLY A 165 11.19 -22.30 -8.45
N LYS A 166 11.20 -22.22 -9.79
CA LYS A 166 12.10 -21.39 -10.59
C LYS A 166 11.32 -20.49 -11.50
N LEU A 167 11.58 -19.19 -11.46
CA LEU A 167 11.14 -18.30 -12.53
C LEU A 167 11.92 -18.62 -13.81
N THR A 168 11.23 -18.64 -14.94
CA THR A 168 11.85 -18.58 -16.26
C THR A 168 11.64 -17.20 -16.88
N GLU A 169 10.50 -16.57 -16.58
CA GLU A 169 10.15 -15.24 -17.06
C GLU A 169 9.28 -14.51 -16.04
N PHE A 170 9.52 -13.20 -15.89
CA PHE A 170 8.69 -12.31 -15.08
C PHE A 170 8.48 -11.00 -15.84
N ILE A 171 7.23 -10.74 -16.20
CA ILE A 171 6.76 -9.59 -16.98
C ILE A 171 5.98 -8.68 -16.04
N ASP A 172 6.58 -7.58 -15.62
CA ASP A 172 6.01 -6.61 -14.69
C ASP A 172 5.41 -5.42 -15.45
N PHE A 173 4.09 -5.25 -15.42
CA PHE A 173 3.45 -4.08 -16.03
C PHE A 173 3.64 -2.80 -15.20
N GLY A 174 4.34 -2.88 -14.06
CA GLY A 174 4.66 -1.73 -13.24
C GLY A 174 3.40 -1.02 -12.77
N ASN A 175 3.27 0.26 -13.14
CA ASN A 175 2.10 1.08 -12.81
C ASN A 175 1.06 1.17 -13.93
N PHE A 176 1.37 0.65 -15.12
CA PHE A 176 0.39 0.57 -16.20
C PHE A 176 -0.77 -0.35 -15.78
N LYS A 177 -1.99 0.15 -15.93
CA LYS A 177 -3.21 -0.61 -15.60
C LYS A 177 -3.67 -1.35 -16.84
N VAL A 178 -3.30 -2.63 -16.93
CA VAL A 178 -3.66 -3.49 -18.05
C VAL A 178 -5.18 -3.70 -18.15
N PHE A 179 -5.91 -3.56 -17.04
CA PHE A 179 -7.35 -3.69 -17.00
C PHE A 179 -7.98 -2.36 -16.61
N ASP A 180 -8.75 -1.75 -17.52
CA ASP A 180 -9.35 -0.41 -17.32
C ASP A 180 -10.24 -0.30 -16.08
N SER A 181 -10.92 -1.40 -15.72
CA SER A 181 -11.83 -1.47 -14.58
C SER A 181 -11.14 -1.82 -13.26
N ALA A 182 -9.85 -2.17 -13.25
CA ALA A 182 -9.15 -2.64 -12.06
C ALA A 182 -7.91 -1.78 -11.74
N GLY A 183 -7.91 -1.14 -10.58
CA GLY A 183 -6.79 -0.33 -10.08
C GLY A 183 -5.54 -1.12 -9.64
N ILE A 184 -5.39 -2.38 -10.04
CA ILE A 184 -4.37 -3.31 -9.54
C ILE A 184 -3.15 -3.34 -10.49
N GLN A 185 -1.95 -3.38 -9.92
CA GLN A 185 -0.71 -3.56 -10.68
C GLN A 185 -0.50 -5.06 -10.89
N THR A 186 -0.40 -5.49 -12.13
CA THR A 186 -0.32 -6.91 -12.49
C THR A 186 1.06 -7.27 -13.04
N MET A 187 1.38 -8.55 -12.97
CA MET A 187 2.49 -9.17 -13.66
C MET A 187 2.03 -10.47 -14.31
N ILE A 188 2.84 -10.97 -15.24
CA ILE A 188 2.83 -12.37 -15.66
C ILE A 188 4.13 -12.99 -15.17
N TYR A 189 4.06 -14.14 -14.50
CA TYR A 189 5.24 -14.99 -14.36
C TYR A 189 5.05 -16.29 -15.10
N ILE A 190 6.16 -16.84 -15.58
CA ILE A 190 6.29 -18.24 -15.98
C ILE A 190 7.26 -18.90 -14.99
N MET A 191 6.82 -19.99 -14.38
CA MET A 191 7.53 -20.69 -13.32
C MET A 191 7.53 -22.19 -13.55
N LYS A 192 8.63 -22.86 -13.19
CA LYS A 192 8.73 -24.32 -13.10
C LYS A 192 8.81 -24.76 -11.65
N ARG A 193 8.38 -25.99 -11.34
CA ARG A 193 8.75 -26.65 -10.08
C ARG A 193 10.03 -27.45 -10.31
N THR A 194 11.09 -27.19 -9.54
CA THR A 194 12.37 -27.93 -9.67
C THR A 194 12.94 -28.33 -8.32
N GLY A 195 13.83 -29.32 -8.31
CA GLY A 195 14.58 -29.71 -7.10
C GLY A 195 15.81 -28.83 -6.81
N ASN A 196 16.35 -28.13 -7.80
CA ASN A 196 17.60 -27.38 -7.69
C ASN A 196 17.34 -25.86 -7.72
N ASN A 197 16.92 -25.23 -6.63
CA ASN A 197 16.49 -23.83 -6.63
C ASN A 197 17.50 -22.84 -5.99
N GLU A 198 18.78 -23.23 -5.85
CA GLU A 198 19.75 -22.45 -5.08
C GLU A 198 20.17 -21.15 -5.76
N ASN A 199 20.59 -21.23 -7.03
CA ASN A 199 20.94 -20.06 -7.84
C ASN A 199 20.53 -20.30 -9.31
N TYR A 200 19.85 -19.32 -9.92
CA TYR A 200 19.47 -19.38 -11.33
C TYR A 200 19.16 -18.00 -11.93
N ASP A 201 19.35 -17.90 -13.23
CA ASP A 201 18.99 -16.73 -14.02
C ASP A 201 17.63 -16.89 -14.67
N PHE A 202 16.95 -15.76 -14.87
CA PHE A 202 15.69 -15.71 -15.61
C PHE A 202 15.52 -14.34 -16.30
N SER A 203 14.55 -14.26 -17.21
CA SER A 203 14.25 -13.01 -17.92
C SER A 203 13.28 -12.14 -17.13
N TYR A 204 13.67 -10.89 -16.88
CA TYR A 204 12.80 -9.87 -16.31
C TYR A 204 12.50 -8.78 -17.34
N SER A 205 11.23 -8.43 -17.45
CA SER A 205 10.74 -7.37 -18.33
C SER A 205 9.87 -6.43 -17.53
N LYS A 206 10.00 -5.11 -17.71
CA LYS A 206 9.17 -4.14 -16.98
C LYS A 206 8.75 -2.95 -17.83
N VAL A 207 7.48 -2.55 -17.68
CA VAL A 207 6.98 -1.24 -18.12
C VAL A 207 7.39 -0.15 -17.13
N LEU A 208 8.10 0.85 -17.62
CA LEU A 208 8.60 1.99 -16.84
C LEU A 208 7.64 3.19 -16.88
N ASP A 209 6.92 3.37 -17.99
CA ASP A 209 5.96 4.47 -18.14
C ASP A 209 4.52 3.97 -17.97
N SER A 210 3.83 4.48 -16.94
CA SER A 210 2.44 4.11 -16.66
C SER A 210 1.43 4.71 -17.63
N LYS A 211 1.84 5.69 -18.45
CA LYS A 211 0.97 6.43 -19.38
C LYS A 211 0.88 5.80 -20.77
N ILE A 212 1.47 4.62 -20.97
CA ILE A 212 1.35 3.90 -22.24
C ILE A 212 -0.10 3.48 -22.51
N ASN A 213 -0.42 3.22 -23.79
CA ASN A 213 -1.70 2.64 -24.21
C ASN A 213 -1.55 1.15 -24.52
N HIS A 214 -2.66 0.47 -24.84
CA HIS A 214 -2.64 -0.96 -25.16
C HIS A 214 -1.80 -1.33 -26.38
N GLU A 215 -1.76 -0.49 -27.41
CA GLU A 215 -0.92 -0.70 -28.60
C GLU A 215 0.57 -0.68 -28.24
N THR A 216 0.97 0.32 -27.43
CA THR A 216 2.34 0.41 -26.91
C THR A 216 2.65 -0.78 -25.98
N ASN A 217 1.69 -1.22 -25.17
CA ASN A 217 1.86 -2.40 -24.33
C ASN A 217 2.02 -3.69 -25.14
N GLN A 218 1.43 -3.78 -26.34
CA GLN A 218 1.65 -4.89 -27.24
C GLN A 218 3.11 -4.94 -27.70
N LEU A 219 3.71 -3.79 -28.04
CA LEU A 219 5.14 -3.69 -28.37
C LEU A 219 6.03 -4.17 -27.21
N PHE A 220 5.63 -3.91 -25.97
CA PHE A 220 6.31 -4.42 -24.77
C PHE A 220 6.29 -5.95 -24.70
N LEU A 221 5.13 -6.56 -24.95
CA LEU A 221 4.99 -8.02 -24.95
C LEU A 221 5.74 -8.68 -26.11
N GLU A 222 5.86 -7.98 -27.24
CA GLU A 222 6.67 -8.37 -28.40
C GLU A 222 8.18 -8.12 -28.20
N LYS A 223 8.58 -7.60 -27.03
CA LYS A 223 9.98 -7.27 -26.66
C LYS A 223 10.64 -6.28 -27.61
N ILE A 224 9.85 -5.37 -28.19
CA ILE A 224 10.38 -4.26 -28.98
C ILE A 224 11.10 -3.29 -28.03
N ASN A 225 12.30 -2.89 -28.43
CA ASN A 225 13.12 -1.98 -27.63
C ASN A 225 12.52 -0.57 -27.66
N ASP A 226 12.25 -0.02 -26.48
CA ASP A 226 11.70 1.32 -26.28
C ASP A 226 12.16 1.83 -24.91
N GLN A 227 12.44 3.13 -24.80
CA GLN A 227 12.86 3.78 -23.55
C GLN A 227 11.84 3.64 -22.41
N ARG A 228 10.59 3.36 -22.73
CA ARG A 228 9.49 3.14 -21.77
C ARG A 228 9.51 1.74 -21.16
N PHE A 229 10.37 0.84 -21.65
CA PHE A 229 10.48 -0.53 -21.18
C PHE A 229 11.91 -0.86 -20.75
N THR A 230 12.06 -1.93 -19.99
CA THR A 230 13.37 -2.53 -19.74
C THR A 230 13.28 -4.04 -19.83
N TYR A 231 14.34 -4.65 -20.34
CA TYR A 231 14.49 -6.09 -20.49
C TYR A 231 15.90 -6.46 -20.04
N PHE A 232 16.03 -7.34 -19.06
CA PHE A 232 17.33 -7.83 -18.60
C PHE A 232 17.23 -9.23 -18.03
N LYS A 233 18.37 -9.93 -18.02
CA LYS A 233 18.51 -11.15 -17.20
C LYS A 233 18.88 -10.75 -15.78
N THR A 234 18.30 -11.44 -14.82
CA THR A 234 18.59 -11.27 -13.40
C THR A 234 18.62 -12.62 -12.72
N THR A 235 19.15 -12.63 -11.51
CA THR A 235 19.51 -13.83 -10.79
C THR A 235 18.73 -13.91 -9.48
N ILE A 236 18.21 -15.09 -9.16
CA ILE A 236 17.72 -15.40 -7.81
C ILE A 236 18.75 -16.27 -7.11
N GLU A 237 19.24 -15.75 -5.99
CA GLU A 237 20.04 -16.49 -5.01
C GLU A 237 19.18 -16.75 -3.78
N LYS A 238 18.80 -18.01 -3.58
CA LYS A 238 17.88 -18.43 -2.53
C LYS A 238 18.35 -18.01 -1.14
N GLU A 239 19.63 -18.17 -0.85
CA GLU A 239 20.22 -17.79 0.44
C GLU A 239 20.07 -16.29 0.74
N ILE A 240 20.22 -15.44 -0.27
CA ILE A 240 20.06 -13.99 -0.14
C ILE A 240 18.62 -13.63 0.20
N TYR A 241 17.65 -14.27 -0.49
CA TYR A 241 16.25 -13.87 -0.49
C TYR A 241 15.34 -14.64 0.47
N LEU A 242 15.79 -15.76 1.05
CA LEU A 242 15.00 -16.54 1.99
C LEU A 242 14.55 -15.67 3.17
N ASN A 243 13.26 -15.69 3.49
CA ASN A 243 12.63 -14.84 4.51
C ASN A 243 12.71 -13.32 4.27
N LYS A 244 13.15 -12.88 3.08
CA LYS A 244 13.25 -11.47 2.71
C LYS A 244 12.31 -11.14 1.55
N THR A 245 12.29 -9.88 1.18
CA THR A 245 11.66 -9.42 -0.07
C THR A 245 12.62 -9.65 -1.23
N ILE A 246 12.06 -9.87 -2.43
CA ILE A 246 12.83 -10.08 -3.65
C ILE A 246 12.78 -8.78 -4.46
N ASN A 247 13.94 -8.34 -4.95
CA ASN A 247 14.07 -7.21 -5.86
C ASN A 247 14.85 -7.67 -7.10
N PHE A 248 14.31 -7.37 -8.27
CA PHE A 248 14.95 -7.70 -9.54
C PHE A 248 15.75 -6.50 -10.03
N ILE A 249 17.06 -6.70 -10.18
CA ILE A 249 18.01 -5.68 -10.61
C ILE A 249 18.90 -6.25 -11.72
N ASN A 250 19.35 -5.39 -12.62
CA ASN A 250 20.35 -5.78 -13.61
C ASN A 250 21.75 -5.76 -12.98
N ALA A 251 22.73 -6.37 -13.65
CA ALA A 251 24.10 -6.49 -13.15
C ALA A 251 24.75 -5.12 -12.85
N GLU A 252 24.56 -4.14 -13.73
CA GLU A 252 25.12 -2.78 -13.56
C GLU A 252 24.59 -2.11 -12.28
N VAL A 253 23.29 -2.20 -12.01
CA VAL A 253 22.68 -1.69 -10.78
C VAL A 253 23.19 -2.48 -9.57
N GLY A 254 23.40 -3.79 -9.71
CA GLY A 254 24.05 -4.63 -8.70
C GLY A 254 25.42 -4.12 -8.31
N ASP A 255 26.31 -3.89 -9.29
CA ASP A 255 27.67 -3.38 -9.05
C ASP A 255 27.66 -2.02 -8.33
N ILE A 256 26.72 -1.14 -8.67
CA ILE A 256 26.57 0.16 -8.00
C ILE A 256 26.13 -0.05 -6.54
N ILE A 257 25.16 -0.93 -6.30
CA ILE A 257 24.68 -1.26 -4.95
C ILE A 257 25.82 -1.82 -4.09
N ASP A 258 26.63 -2.72 -4.64
CA ASP A 258 27.74 -3.33 -3.93
C ASP A 258 28.84 -2.30 -3.61
N LYS A 259 29.14 -1.38 -4.54
CA LYS A 259 30.05 -0.26 -4.30
C LYS A 259 29.54 0.66 -3.19
N ILE A 260 28.24 0.95 -3.15
CA ILE A 260 27.62 1.77 -2.09
C ILE A 260 27.72 1.04 -0.75
N LYS A 261 27.31 -0.22 -0.69
CA LYS A 261 27.31 -1.04 0.53
C LYS A 261 28.73 -1.24 1.07
N GLY A 262 29.72 -1.44 0.20
CA GLY A 262 31.12 -1.61 0.57
C GLY A 262 31.78 -0.36 1.18
N LYS A 263 31.12 0.81 1.14
CA LYS A 263 31.57 2.03 1.83
C LYS A 263 30.86 2.29 3.15
N GLN A 264 29.85 1.49 3.50
CA GLN A 264 29.15 1.63 4.75
C GLN A 264 30.08 1.33 5.93
N ASN A 265 30.04 2.18 6.95
CA ASN A 265 30.74 1.98 8.23
C ASN A 265 29.87 2.38 9.44
N PHE A 266 28.59 2.72 9.21
CA PHE A 266 27.64 3.08 10.25
C PHE A 266 26.30 2.38 10.02
N GLU A 267 25.63 2.01 11.12
CA GLU A 267 24.29 1.43 11.14
C GLU A 267 23.45 2.11 12.22
N LEU A 268 22.17 2.33 11.92
CA LEU A 268 21.19 2.80 12.90
C LEU A 268 20.77 1.64 13.81
N ASP A 269 20.72 1.88 15.12
CA ASP A 269 20.14 0.92 16.04
C ASP A 269 18.62 0.94 15.90
N LYS A 270 17.98 -0.23 16.00
CA LYS A 270 16.51 -0.35 16.04
C LYS A 270 15.86 0.51 17.14
N LYS A 271 16.58 0.87 18.20
CA LYS A 271 16.16 1.74 19.31
C LYS A 271 16.24 3.23 18.97
N GLU A 272 16.91 3.61 17.88
CA GLU A 272 17.01 5.00 17.41
C GLU A 272 15.91 5.35 16.41
N VAL A 273 15.16 4.35 15.90
CA VAL A 273 14.11 4.55 14.90
C VAL A 273 12.74 4.16 15.45
N ALA A 274 11.80 5.09 15.45
CA ALA A 274 10.43 4.85 15.90
C ALA A 274 9.40 5.33 14.87
N GLN A 275 8.29 4.61 14.74
CA GLN A 275 7.13 5.09 13.98
C GLN A 275 6.47 6.24 14.75
N GLY A 276 5.87 7.20 14.05
CA GLY A 276 4.98 8.18 14.66
C GLY A 276 3.72 7.58 15.30
N ILE A 277 2.87 8.48 15.79
CA ILE A 277 1.66 8.18 16.55
C ILE A 277 0.62 7.50 15.66
N VAL A 278 -0.07 6.49 16.20
CA VAL A 278 -1.25 5.92 15.56
C VAL A 278 -2.48 6.38 16.34
N PRO A 279 -3.14 7.47 15.92
CA PRO A 279 -4.45 7.81 16.47
C PRO A 279 -5.47 6.75 16.00
N PRO A 280 -6.47 6.42 16.81
CA PRO A 280 -7.55 5.55 16.36
C PRO A 280 -8.41 6.27 15.31
N GLN A 281 -8.72 7.54 15.57
CA GLN A 281 -9.35 8.50 14.68
C GLN A 281 -8.69 9.86 14.95
N ASP A 282 -8.08 10.47 13.94
CA ASP A 282 -7.46 11.79 14.02
C ASP A 282 -8.53 12.89 13.96
N PHE A 283 -9.20 13.00 12.82
CA PHE A 283 -10.32 13.89 12.52
C PHE A 283 -11.51 13.08 12.04
N LEU A 284 -12.71 13.65 12.16
CA LEU A 284 -13.93 12.98 11.76
C LEU A 284 -14.01 12.83 10.24
N ASN A 285 -14.08 11.59 9.75
CA ASN A 285 -14.31 11.29 8.34
C ASN A 285 -15.80 11.06 8.02
N LYS A 286 -16.14 11.00 6.72
CA LYS A 286 -17.53 10.82 6.25
C LYS A 286 -18.21 9.56 6.81
N LYS A 287 -17.51 8.42 6.80
CA LYS A 287 -18.03 7.13 7.29
C LYS A 287 -18.37 7.19 8.78
N ASN A 288 -17.52 7.82 9.58
CA ASN A 288 -17.74 7.96 11.01
C ASN A 288 -18.84 8.99 11.32
N LYS A 289 -18.97 10.04 10.50
CA LYS A 289 -20.10 10.99 10.60
C LYS A 289 -21.44 10.27 10.43
N GLU A 290 -21.57 9.36 9.45
CA GLU A 290 -22.78 8.57 9.22
C GLU A 290 -23.22 7.77 10.46
N ILE A 291 -22.27 7.38 11.33
CA ILE A 291 -22.55 6.68 12.58
C ILE A 291 -22.96 7.64 13.71
N LEU A 292 -22.40 8.85 13.75
CA LEU A 292 -22.61 9.80 14.84
C LEU A 292 -23.84 10.71 14.64
N GLY A 293 -24.21 11.02 13.40
CA GLY A 293 -25.35 11.87 13.06
C GLY A 293 -24.97 13.28 12.58
N ASP A 294 -25.98 14.10 12.31
CA ASP A 294 -25.83 15.39 11.63
C ASP A 294 -25.25 16.52 12.48
N ASP A 295 -25.25 16.36 13.81
CA ASP A 295 -24.64 17.31 14.75
C ASP A 295 -23.10 17.41 14.60
N PHE A 296 -22.49 16.48 13.87
CA PHE A 296 -21.05 16.42 13.64
C PHE A 296 -20.68 16.81 12.20
N LYS A 297 -19.55 17.50 12.05
CA LYS A 297 -19.01 17.92 10.74
C LYS A 297 -17.75 17.14 10.40
N VAL A 298 -17.64 16.74 9.13
CA VAL A 298 -16.40 16.14 8.60
C VAL A 298 -15.26 17.13 8.80
N GLY A 299 -14.13 16.64 9.30
CA GLY A 299 -12.98 17.45 9.68
C GLY A 299 -12.95 17.85 11.15
N ASN A 300 -14.02 17.66 11.93
CA ASN A 300 -13.96 17.94 13.37
C ASN A 300 -12.86 17.12 14.05
N GLY A 301 -12.12 17.78 14.93
CA GLY A 301 -11.05 17.19 15.71
C GLY A 301 -11.56 16.15 16.70
N ILE A 302 -10.85 15.02 16.74
CA ILE A 302 -11.10 13.93 17.69
C ILE A 302 -9.89 13.80 18.62
N PHE A 303 -8.84 13.11 18.18
CA PHE A 303 -7.56 13.08 18.88
C PHE A 303 -6.59 14.14 18.40
N ASN A 304 -6.78 14.62 17.16
CA ASN A 304 -6.12 15.82 16.68
C ASN A 304 -7.10 16.97 16.70
N LEU A 305 -6.61 18.17 16.97
CA LEU A 305 -7.38 19.41 17.06
C LEU A 305 -6.70 20.47 16.22
N ASP A 306 -7.47 21.34 15.58
CA ASP A 306 -6.93 22.62 15.09
C ASP A 306 -6.81 23.66 16.23
N ASN A 307 -6.29 24.84 15.90
CA ASN A 307 -6.11 25.92 16.88
C ASN A 307 -7.43 26.42 17.49
N GLU A 308 -8.50 26.52 16.69
CA GLU A 308 -9.79 27.01 17.17
C GLU A 308 -10.42 25.99 18.11
N GLU A 309 -10.42 24.72 17.73
CA GLU A 309 -10.89 23.61 18.55
C GLU A 309 -10.10 23.50 19.86
N PHE A 310 -8.77 23.59 19.80
CA PHE A 310 -7.92 23.59 20.99
C PHE A 310 -8.27 24.71 21.98
N ILE A 311 -8.47 25.94 21.49
CA ILE A 311 -8.87 27.08 22.34
C ILE A 311 -10.25 26.86 22.93
N ASN A 312 -11.21 26.41 22.11
CA ASN A 312 -12.61 26.21 22.51
C ASN A 312 -12.81 25.08 23.54
N LEU A 313 -11.84 24.17 23.71
CA LEU A 313 -11.88 23.16 24.76
C LEU A 313 -11.73 23.73 26.17
N ASN A 314 -11.26 24.98 26.33
CA ASN A 314 -11.12 25.65 27.63
C ASN A 314 -10.34 24.80 28.67
N LEU A 315 -9.26 24.18 28.22
CA LEU A 315 -8.49 23.21 29.00
C LEU A 315 -7.83 23.84 30.23
N THR A 316 -7.88 23.12 31.35
CA THR A 316 -7.10 23.45 32.56
C THR A 316 -5.59 23.32 32.30
N LEU A 317 -4.75 23.92 33.16
CA LEU A 317 -3.29 23.79 33.05
C LEU A 317 -2.82 22.32 33.03
N LYS A 318 -3.41 21.48 33.89
CA LYS A 318 -3.14 20.05 33.94
C LYS A 318 -3.56 19.32 32.67
N GLU A 319 -4.67 19.70 32.05
CA GLU A 319 -5.10 19.11 30.77
C GLU A 319 -4.21 19.53 29.60
N LYS A 320 -3.70 20.76 29.62
CA LYS A 320 -2.74 21.23 28.60
C LYS A 320 -1.45 20.40 28.59
N GLU A 321 -1.07 19.75 29.70
CA GLU A 321 0.07 18.81 29.73
C GLU A 321 -0.11 17.61 28.78
N LEU A 322 -1.36 17.20 28.52
CA LEU A 322 -1.71 16.12 27.59
C LEU A 322 -1.81 16.60 26.14
N ILE A 323 -1.71 17.90 25.89
CA ILE A 323 -1.79 18.45 24.54
C ILE A 323 -0.38 18.71 24.02
N LYS A 324 -0.03 18.10 22.88
CA LYS A 324 1.29 18.23 22.25
C LYS A 324 1.18 18.88 20.87
N PRO A 325 2.17 19.67 20.44
CA PRO A 325 2.15 20.28 19.11
C PRO A 325 2.27 19.20 18.04
N PHE A 326 1.40 19.26 17.02
CA PHE A 326 1.29 18.22 16.00
C PHE A 326 1.60 18.78 14.62
N PHE A 327 2.41 18.04 13.86
CA PHE A 327 2.97 18.49 12.59
C PHE A 327 2.63 17.51 11.45
N THR A 328 2.54 18.07 10.26
CA THR A 328 2.20 17.36 9.02
C THR A 328 3.19 17.71 7.92
N THR A 329 2.90 17.28 6.69
CA THR A 329 3.71 17.63 5.51
C THR A 329 3.65 19.11 5.16
N ASN A 330 2.72 19.87 5.75
CA ASN A 330 2.65 21.32 5.57
C ASN A 330 3.82 22.03 6.24
N GLU A 331 4.22 21.55 7.42
CA GLU A 331 5.30 22.14 8.21
C GLU A 331 6.65 21.42 8.03
N LEU A 332 6.61 20.14 7.65
CA LEU A 332 7.80 19.28 7.55
C LEU A 332 8.18 19.03 6.10
N GLY A 333 9.09 19.87 5.60
CA GLY A 333 9.63 19.83 4.25
C GLY A 333 10.95 19.07 4.15
N ARG A 334 11.43 18.90 2.91
CA ARG A 334 12.73 18.26 2.67
C ARG A 334 13.85 19.13 3.24
N PHE A 335 14.68 18.55 4.11
CA PHE A 335 15.71 19.17 4.97
C PHE A 335 15.21 19.97 6.18
N TYR A 336 14.11 20.72 6.09
CA TYR A 336 13.72 21.72 7.09
C TYR A 336 12.32 21.50 7.67
N GLY A 337 12.15 21.83 8.94
CA GLY A 337 10.86 21.85 9.62
C GLY A 337 10.54 23.24 10.15
N ILE A 338 9.27 23.63 10.08
CA ILE A 338 8.75 24.87 10.65
C ILE A 338 8.26 24.59 12.06
N SER A 339 8.73 25.34 13.06
CA SER A 339 8.38 25.09 14.48
C SER A 339 6.97 25.55 14.86
N LYS A 340 6.37 26.44 14.06
CA LYS A 340 4.99 26.92 14.23
C LYS A 340 4.00 25.84 13.76
N ASN A 341 3.27 25.25 14.70
CA ASN A 341 2.22 24.29 14.43
C ASN A 341 0.83 24.95 14.34
N ASN A 342 -0.08 24.34 13.59
CA ASN A 342 -1.50 24.70 13.55
C ASN A 342 -2.42 23.59 14.07
N LEU A 343 -1.83 22.43 14.38
CA LEU A 343 -2.53 21.26 14.89
C LEU A 343 -1.96 20.84 16.23
N TRP A 344 -2.79 20.16 17.00
CA TRP A 344 -2.48 19.66 18.33
C TRP A 344 -2.95 18.22 18.45
N VAL A 345 -2.29 17.42 19.28
CA VAL A 345 -2.72 16.05 19.58
C VAL A 345 -3.01 15.89 21.06
N ILE A 346 -4.15 15.27 21.36
CA ILE A 346 -4.50 14.75 22.69
C ILE A 346 -3.68 13.47 22.92
N TYR A 347 -2.57 13.62 23.64
CA TYR A 347 -1.55 12.60 23.79
C TYR A 347 -1.81 11.67 24.99
N THR A 348 -2.77 10.76 24.82
CA THR A 348 -3.15 9.78 25.84
C THR A 348 -2.59 8.40 25.52
N ASN A 349 -1.67 7.92 26.35
CA ASN A 349 -1.03 6.61 26.18
C ASN A 349 -1.92 5.43 26.63
N SER A 350 -1.38 4.20 26.65
CA SER A 350 -2.12 2.98 27.02
C SER A 350 -2.69 2.98 28.44
N SER A 351 -2.18 3.82 29.35
CA SER A 351 -2.74 3.93 30.71
C SER A 351 -4.18 4.47 30.70
N PHE A 352 -4.55 5.28 29.70
CA PHE A 352 -5.90 5.83 29.51
C PHE A 352 -6.93 4.81 29.01
N LYS A 353 -6.52 3.54 28.84
CA LYS A 353 -7.45 2.41 28.75
C LYS A 353 -8.28 2.26 30.03
N LYS A 354 -7.73 2.66 31.18
CA LYS A 354 -8.44 2.69 32.46
C LYS A 354 -9.22 4.00 32.56
N ALA A 355 -10.55 3.91 32.59
CA ALA A 355 -11.42 5.09 32.60
C ALA A 355 -11.11 6.07 33.75
N GLU A 356 -10.73 5.57 34.92
CA GLU A 356 -10.32 6.39 36.08
C GLU A 356 -9.19 7.39 35.77
N LYS A 357 -8.31 7.08 34.82
CA LYS A 357 -7.21 7.97 34.44
C LYS A 357 -7.71 9.25 33.77
N ILE A 358 -8.82 9.21 33.03
CA ILE A 358 -9.35 10.38 32.35
C ILE A 358 -10.17 11.29 33.29
N GLU A 359 -10.61 10.80 34.45
CA GLU A 359 -11.46 11.57 35.37
C GLU A 359 -10.77 12.83 35.92
N SER A 360 -9.43 12.82 35.96
CA SER A 360 -8.62 14.01 36.28
C SER A 360 -8.58 15.07 35.17
N TYR A 361 -9.21 14.82 34.01
CA TYR A 361 -9.13 15.61 32.79
C TYR A 361 -10.54 15.82 32.19
N PRO A 362 -11.44 16.55 32.89
CA PRO A 362 -12.87 16.57 32.60
C PRO A 362 -13.26 17.17 31.24
N ASN A 363 -12.54 18.18 30.75
CA ASN A 363 -12.80 18.79 29.44
C ASN A 363 -12.35 17.87 28.31
N ILE A 364 -11.17 17.24 28.44
CA ILE A 364 -10.70 16.23 27.48
C ILE A 364 -11.65 15.02 27.46
N LYS A 365 -12.08 14.56 28.64
CA LYS A 365 -13.08 13.49 28.77
C LYS A 365 -14.37 13.86 28.05
N SER A 366 -14.93 15.03 28.36
CA SER A 366 -16.17 15.54 27.75
C SER A 366 -16.07 15.60 26.23
N HIS A 367 -14.93 16.05 25.70
CA HIS A 367 -14.66 16.06 24.26
C HIS A 367 -14.66 14.65 23.66
N LEU A 368 -13.85 13.74 24.20
CA LEU A 368 -13.71 12.38 23.65
C LEU A 368 -14.98 11.53 23.83
N ASP A 369 -15.78 11.79 24.87
CA ASP A 369 -17.05 11.11 25.10
C ASP A 369 -18.05 11.33 23.94
N LYS A 370 -17.98 12.48 23.24
CA LYS A 370 -18.79 12.75 22.03
C LYS A 370 -18.52 11.75 20.91
N TYR A 371 -17.30 11.22 20.82
CA TYR A 371 -16.85 10.33 19.74
C TYR A 371 -16.75 8.86 20.15
N LYS A 372 -17.08 8.51 21.39
CA LYS A 372 -16.87 7.17 21.96
C LYS A 372 -17.41 6.01 21.11
N LYS A 373 -18.53 6.23 20.41
CA LYS A 373 -19.17 5.23 19.53
C LYS A 373 -18.31 4.81 18.34
N ILE A 374 -17.42 5.68 17.86
CA ILE A 374 -16.57 5.44 16.68
C ILE A 374 -15.13 5.10 17.04
N ILE A 375 -14.73 5.16 18.31
CA ILE A 375 -13.34 4.95 18.71
C ILE A 375 -12.97 3.45 18.65
N THR A 376 -12.03 3.11 17.75
CA THR A 376 -11.62 1.71 17.47
C THR A 376 -10.27 1.32 18.08
N SER A 377 -9.76 2.10 19.03
CA SER A 377 -8.46 1.82 19.68
C SER A 377 -8.49 0.52 20.51
N ASP A 378 -7.34 -0.17 20.60
CA ASP A 378 -7.16 -1.26 21.59
C ASP A 378 -7.11 -0.71 23.03
N ASN A 379 -6.84 0.60 23.15
CA ASN A 379 -6.82 1.39 24.37
C ASN A 379 -8.07 2.27 24.50
N LYS A 380 -9.16 1.91 23.79
CA LYS A 380 -10.43 2.63 23.88
C LYS A 380 -10.93 2.67 25.34
N PRO A 381 -11.71 3.70 25.71
CA PRO A 381 -12.19 4.79 24.85
C PRO A 381 -11.23 5.98 24.72
N TYR A 382 -10.29 6.17 25.64
CA TYR A 382 -9.54 7.45 25.70
C TYR A 382 -8.08 7.36 25.30
N GLY A 383 -7.51 6.17 25.10
CA GLY A 383 -6.10 6.01 24.72
C GLY A 383 -5.88 5.94 23.21
N LEU A 384 -4.83 6.60 22.74
CA LEU A 384 -4.29 6.43 21.39
C LEU A 384 -4.04 4.94 21.09
N HIS A 385 -4.23 4.51 19.84
CA HIS A 385 -3.93 3.13 19.47
C HIS A 385 -2.44 2.85 19.69
N ARG A 386 -1.57 3.80 19.33
CA ARG A 386 -0.13 3.78 19.69
C ARG A 386 0.43 5.19 19.90
N ALA A 387 0.66 5.58 21.15
CA ALA A 387 1.25 6.88 21.50
C ALA A 387 2.76 6.99 21.22
N ARG A 388 3.51 5.90 21.40
CA ARG A 388 5.00 5.82 21.32
C ARG A 388 5.69 6.46 22.52
N ASP A 389 7.01 6.39 22.55
CA ASP A 389 7.85 7.01 23.58
C ASP A 389 8.13 8.46 23.18
N GLU A 390 7.80 9.42 24.04
CA GLU A 390 7.87 10.86 23.77
C GLU A 390 9.28 11.34 23.41
N LYS A 391 10.33 10.61 23.84
CA LYS A 391 11.71 10.99 23.52
C LYS A 391 11.96 11.10 22.02
N PHE A 392 11.19 10.37 21.19
CA PHE A 392 11.30 10.43 19.73
C PHE A 392 10.62 11.66 19.10
N PHE A 393 9.89 12.44 19.88
CA PHE A 393 9.22 13.66 19.42
C PHE A 393 9.84 14.92 20.04
N ILE A 394 10.64 14.80 21.09
CA ILE A 394 11.24 15.94 21.80
C ILE A 394 12.63 16.28 21.26
N GLY A 395 12.95 17.57 21.12
CA GLY A 395 14.29 18.07 20.75
C GLY A 395 14.84 17.58 19.39
N GLU A 396 16.17 17.46 19.28
CA GLU A 396 16.86 17.15 18.02
C GLU A 396 16.58 15.73 17.49
N LYS A 397 16.10 15.65 16.24
CA LYS A 397 15.72 14.40 15.55
C LYS A 397 15.57 14.65 14.04
N ILE A 398 15.51 13.55 13.28
CA ILE A 398 15.18 13.54 11.85
C ILE A 398 13.81 12.89 11.64
N MET A 399 12.89 13.59 11.00
CA MET A 399 11.61 13.03 10.55
C MET A 399 11.74 12.48 9.14
N SER A 400 11.35 11.23 8.93
CA SER A 400 11.34 10.54 7.65
C SER A 400 9.90 10.31 7.19
N VAL A 401 9.53 10.86 6.04
CA VAL A 401 8.20 10.65 5.46
C VAL A 401 8.09 9.20 4.97
N ARG A 402 7.15 8.44 5.54
CA ARG A 402 6.98 7.01 5.28
C ARG A 402 6.60 6.71 3.83
N LYS A 403 5.71 7.50 3.22
CA LYS A 403 5.28 7.31 1.83
C LYS A 403 5.46 8.60 1.05
N CYS A 404 6.33 8.59 0.05
CA CYS A 404 6.71 9.81 -0.66
C CYS A 404 7.14 9.52 -2.11
N ALA A 405 6.92 10.49 -3.00
CA ALA A 405 7.44 10.42 -4.37
C ALA A 405 8.96 10.65 -4.42
N VAL A 406 9.47 11.43 -3.47
CA VAL A 406 10.90 11.69 -3.28
C VAL A 406 11.23 11.47 -1.81
N PRO A 407 12.29 10.71 -1.47
CA PRO A 407 12.71 10.53 -0.08
C PRO A 407 12.91 11.88 0.59
N THR A 408 12.17 12.07 1.67
CA THR A 408 12.07 13.35 2.36
C THR A 408 12.42 13.13 3.81
N PHE A 409 13.57 13.67 4.20
CA PHE A 409 14.07 13.67 5.57
C PHE A 409 14.18 15.11 6.06
N THR A 410 13.66 15.36 7.24
CA THR A 410 13.51 16.70 7.82
C THR A 410 14.28 16.76 9.12
N PHE A 411 15.21 17.69 9.25
CA PHE A 411 15.82 17.99 10.54
C PHE A 411 14.88 18.85 11.38
N THR A 412 14.74 18.54 12.67
CA THR A 412 14.03 19.36 13.65
C THR A 412 14.80 19.38 14.97
N ASP A 413 14.82 20.53 15.62
CA ASP A 413 15.43 20.77 16.96
C ASP A 413 14.41 21.20 18.02
N PHE A 414 13.12 21.16 17.69
CA PHE A 414 11.98 21.49 18.55
C PHE A 414 11.04 20.28 18.74
N ASP A 415 10.14 20.35 19.72
CA ASP A 415 9.12 19.32 19.96
C ASP A 415 8.20 19.15 18.75
N CYS A 416 8.21 17.97 18.14
CA CYS A 416 7.54 17.69 16.89
C CYS A 416 6.88 16.31 16.94
N TYR A 417 5.58 16.30 17.24
CA TYR A 417 4.75 15.09 17.28
C TYR A 417 4.09 14.89 15.92
N VAL A 418 4.10 13.66 15.44
CA VAL A 418 3.70 13.33 14.07
C VAL A 418 2.93 12.01 14.05
N SER A 419 2.08 11.83 13.04
CA SER A 419 1.39 10.56 12.82
C SER A 419 2.32 9.46 12.28
N GLN A 420 1.80 8.25 12.14
CA GLN A 420 2.43 7.12 11.44
C GLN A 420 2.76 7.37 9.96
N THR A 421 2.42 8.54 9.42
CA THR A 421 2.96 9.05 8.15
C THR A 421 4.46 9.31 8.22
N TYR A 422 5.04 9.35 9.42
CA TYR A 422 6.47 9.54 9.66
C TYR A 422 7.10 8.42 10.48
N PHE A 423 8.40 8.29 10.31
CA PHE A 423 9.32 7.70 11.28
C PHE A 423 10.23 8.78 11.84
N SER A 424 10.53 8.72 13.13
CA SER A 424 11.53 9.55 13.79
C SER A 424 12.83 8.75 13.91
N ILE A 425 13.93 9.36 13.51
CA ILE A 425 15.30 8.85 13.69
C ILE A 425 15.96 9.79 14.71
N LYS A 426 16.34 9.24 15.85
CA LYS A 426 16.99 9.99 16.93
C LYS A 426 18.26 9.25 17.37
N THR A 427 19.39 9.80 16.97
CA THR A 427 20.73 9.28 17.29
C THR A 427 21.62 10.43 17.73
N GLU A 428 22.50 10.16 18.69
CA GLU A 428 23.53 11.09 19.18
C GLU A 428 24.93 10.66 18.70
N ARG A 429 25.02 9.56 17.94
CA ARG A 429 26.29 8.95 17.51
C ARG A 429 26.88 9.57 16.25
N ILE A 430 26.08 10.32 15.49
CA ILE A 430 26.48 10.97 14.25
C ILE A 430 25.77 12.33 14.15
N ASN A 431 26.42 13.33 13.56
CA ASN A 431 25.83 14.66 13.42
C ASN A 431 24.51 14.59 12.63
N GLN A 432 23.39 15.01 13.25
CA GLN A 432 22.07 14.83 12.64
C GLN A 432 21.83 15.69 11.40
N LYS A 433 22.44 16.89 11.32
CA LYS A 433 22.37 17.73 10.13
C LYS A 433 23.16 17.11 8.97
N TYR A 434 24.36 16.58 9.24
CA TYR A 434 25.09 15.75 8.27
C TYR A 434 24.24 14.58 7.78
N LEU A 435 23.67 13.81 8.70
CA LEU A 435 22.85 12.65 8.38
C LEU A 435 21.63 13.07 7.55
N THR A 436 20.95 14.16 7.89
CA THR A 436 19.86 14.74 7.08
C THR A 436 20.31 15.07 5.66
N GLY A 437 21.52 15.62 5.50
CA GLY A 437 22.14 15.88 4.21
C GLY A 437 22.33 14.61 3.38
N LEU A 438 22.95 13.59 3.99
CA LEU A 438 23.20 12.30 3.37
C LEU A 438 21.89 11.60 2.97
N LEU A 439 20.93 11.52 3.88
CA LEU A 439 19.66 10.81 3.69
C LEU A 439 18.81 11.40 2.56
N ASN A 440 18.90 12.70 2.35
CA ASN A 440 18.24 13.36 1.22
C ASN A 440 19.03 13.25 -0.10
N SER A 441 20.23 12.69 -0.13
CA SER A 441 21.04 12.64 -1.36
C SER A 441 20.44 11.76 -2.47
N LYS A 442 20.83 12.01 -3.72
CA LYS A 442 20.49 11.12 -4.86
C LYS A 442 21.01 9.69 -4.64
N LEU A 443 22.11 9.52 -3.91
CA LEU A 443 22.70 8.23 -3.59
C LEU A 443 21.75 7.39 -2.71
N ILE A 444 21.22 7.99 -1.64
CA ILE A 444 20.26 7.32 -0.77
C ILE A 444 18.92 7.10 -1.48
N ALA A 445 18.48 8.04 -2.33
CA ALA A 445 17.30 7.84 -3.15
C ALA A 445 17.46 6.67 -4.15
N PHE A 446 18.64 6.49 -4.74
CA PHE A 446 18.98 5.34 -5.58
C PHE A 446 18.96 4.04 -4.78
N TRP A 447 19.60 4.02 -3.61
CA TRP A 447 19.59 2.85 -2.73
C TRP A 447 18.16 2.43 -2.35
N LEU A 448 17.35 3.38 -1.87
CA LEU A 448 15.96 3.11 -1.47
C LEU A 448 15.09 2.62 -2.63
N LYS A 449 15.39 3.02 -3.88
CA LYS A 449 14.66 2.57 -5.06
C LYS A 449 14.85 1.06 -5.32
N TYR A 450 16.06 0.54 -5.09
CA TYR A 450 16.41 -0.85 -5.46
C TYR A 450 16.56 -1.81 -4.27
N LYS A 451 16.88 -1.29 -3.08
CA LYS A 451 17.03 -2.07 -1.83
C LYS A 451 16.01 -1.69 -0.76
N GLY A 452 15.27 -0.61 -0.96
CA GLY A 452 14.10 -0.28 -0.14
C GLY A 452 12.83 -0.92 -0.65
N LYS A 453 11.69 -0.35 -0.26
CA LYS A 453 10.36 -0.80 -0.65
C LYS A 453 9.66 0.28 -1.46
N MET A 454 9.02 -0.11 -2.56
CA MET A 454 8.22 0.78 -3.41
C MET A 454 6.75 0.36 -3.36
N GLN A 455 5.84 1.33 -3.45
CA GLN A 455 4.41 1.13 -3.65
C GLN A 455 3.96 1.94 -4.87
N GLY A 456 3.94 1.28 -6.03
CA GLY A 456 3.92 1.97 -7.32
C GLY A 456 5.18 2.83 -7.47
N ASP A 457 5.02 4.09 -7.89
CA ASP A 457 6.15 5.03 -8.04
C ASP A 457 6.59 5.68 -6.72
N ASN A 458 5.86 5.46 -5.63
CA ASN A 458 6.18 6.05 -4.33
C ASN A 458 7.12 5.15 -3.52
N TYR A 459 8.12 5.78 -2.90
CA TYR A 459 8.93 5.17 -1.87
C TYR A 459 8.09 4.85 -0.65
N GLN A 460 8.30 3.67 -0.07
CA GLN A 460 7.76 3.27 1.22
C GLN A 460 8.92 3.05 2.21
N ILE A 461 9.25 4.11 2.93
CA ILE A 461 10.35 4.16 3.91
C ILE A 461 9.82 3.74 5.27
N ASP A 462 9.51 2.45 5.39
CA ASP A 462 9.21 1.82 6.69
C ASP A 462 10.50 1.68 7.54
N LYS A 463 10.36 1.20 8.78
CA LYS A 463 11.49 0.99 9.69
C LYS A 463 12.62 0.12 9.11
N GLU A 464 12.29 -0.97 8.43
CA GLU A 464 13.29 -1.89 7.88
C GLU A 464 14.16 -1.22 6.80
N PRO A 465 13.61 -0.54 5.76
CA PRO A 465 14.40 0.27 4.85
C PRO A 465 15.34 1.26 5.53
N LEU A 466 14.92 1.92 6.61
CA LEU A 466 15.75 2.86 7.36
C LEU A 466 16.94 2.19 8.04
N LEU A 467 16.72 1.03 8.67
CA LEU A 467 17.79 0.28 9.33
C LEU A 467 18.81 -0.32 8.35
N ASN A 468 18.40 -0.54 7.10
CA ASN A 468 19.24 -1.09 6.04
C ASN A 468 19.91 -0.02 5.16
N LEU A 469 19.87 1.25 5.56
CA LEU A 469 20.53 2.33 4.82
C LEU A 469 22.06 2.20 4.88
N PRO A 470 22.77 2.41 3.76
CA PRO A 470 24.22 2.30 3.68
C PRO A 470 24.85 3.61 4.16
N ILE A 471 24.86 3.84 5.47
CA ILE A 471 25.34 5.10 6.06
C ILE A 471 26.87 5.06 6.15
N ILE A 472 27.48 6.16 5.70
CA ILE A 472 28.89 6.44 5.93
C ILE A 472 29.01 7.51 7.02
N GLU A 473 29.86 7.24 8.00
CA GLU A 473 30.33 8.19 8.99
C GLU A 473 31.74 8.63 8.60
N PRO A 474 31.91 9.82 7.99
CA PRO A 474 33.21 10.35 7.67
C PRO A 474 33.82 11.05 8.90
N ASN A 475 35.05 11.55 8.77
CA ASN A 475 35.66 12.39 9.80
C ASN A 475 34.82 13.63 10.12
N THR A 476 35.03 14.20 11.31
CA THR A 476 34.27 15.34 11.83
C THR A 476 34.27 16.54 10.88
N LYS A 477 35.41 16.84 10.23
CA LYS A 477 35.51 17.95 9.27
C LYS A 477 34.49 17.82 8.14
N LYS A 478 34.41 16.64 7.51
CA LYS A 478 33.44 16.38 6.43
C LYS A 478 32.00 16.37 6.92
N GLN A 479 31.75 15.87 8.14
CA GLN A 479 30.41 15.96 8.74
C GLN A 479 29.99 17.43 8.88
N THR A 480 30.87 18.28 9.42
CA THR A 480 30.63 19.71 9.59
C THR A 480 30.37 20.42 8.26
N GLU A 481 31.19 20.20 7.22
CA GLU A 481 31.01 20.82 5.91
C GLU A 481 29.60 20.61 5.33
N ILE A 482 29.08 19.38 5.42
CA ILE A 482 27.71 19.07 4.94
C ILE A 482 26.65 19.59 5.91
N ALA A 483 26.88 19.51 7.22
CA ALA A 483 25.96 20.04 8.23
C ALA A 483 25.75 21.55 8.10
N GLU A 484 26.79 22.30 7.73
CA GLU A 484 26.70 23.74 7.43
C GLU A 484 25.86 24.01 6.18
N LEU A 485 25.99 23.21 5.12
CA LEU A 485 25.13 23.33 3.93
C LEU A 485 23.66 23.08 4.29
N VAL A 486 23.37 22.08 5.11
CA VAL A 486 22.01 21.81 5.59
C VAL A 486 21.49 22.95 6.45
N SER A 487 22.32 23.53 7.32
CA SER A 487 21.95 24.71 8.12
C SER A 487 21.58 25.91 7.22
N LYS A 488 22.40 26.19 6.18
CA LYS A 488 22.10 27.23 5.19
C LYS A 488 20.79 26.98 4.44
N ILE A 489 20.48 25.72 4.10
CA ILE A 489 19.19 25.37 3.48
C ILE A 489 18.03 25.71 4.42
N ILE A 490 18.13 25.30 5.70
CA ILE A 490 17.09 25.55 6.71
C ILE A 490 16.88 27.05 6.92
N GLU A 491 17.96 27.81 7.11
CA GLU A 491 17.90 29.27 7.29
C GLU A 491 17.26 29.98 6.10
N ASN A 492 17.64 29.61 4.88
CA ASN A 492 17.05 30.21 3.67
C ASN A 492 15.57 29.86 3.52
N LYS A 493 15.16 28.65 3.93
CA LYS A 493 13.75 28.24 3.92
C LYS A 493 12.94 29.00 4.95
N GLN A 494 13.48 29.18 6.16
CA GLN A 494 12.83 29.98 7.19
C GLN A 494 12.61 31.42 6.73
N LYS A 495 13.64 32.07 6.15
CA LYS A 495 13.51 33.42 5.59
C LYS A 495 12.38 33.52 4.56
N ILE A 496 12.28 32.56 3.64
CA ILE A 496 11.20 32.55 2.62
C ILE A 496 9.82 32.50 3.28
N ILE A 497 9.66 31.69 4.33
CA ILE A 497 8.40 31.59 5.07
C ILE A 497 8.09 32.91 5.77
N ASP A 498 9.07 33.49 6.47
CA ASP A 498 8.90 34.76 7.18
C ASP A 498 8.52 35.90 6.21
N TYR A 499 9.13 35.95 5.02
CA TYR A 499 8.75 36.92 3.98
C TYR A 499 7.33 36.69 3.45
N SER A 500 6.89 35.44 3.32
CA SER A 500 5.53 35.12 2.84
C SER A 500 4.43 35.45 3.84
N GLU A 501 4.73 35.51 5.15
CA GLU A 501 3.75 35.94 6.17
C GLU A 501 3.61 37.48 6.23
N LEU A 502 4.54 38.24 5.65
CA LEU A 502 4.52 39.71 5.59
C LEU A 502 3.81 40.28 4.35
N LEU A 503 3.59 39.44 3.33
CA LEU A 503 2.86 39.76 2.09
C LEU A 503 1.41 39.33 2.21
#